data_AF-A0AAJ4R689-F1
#
_entry.id   AF-A0AAJ4R689-F1
#
_cell.length_a   1.000
_cell.length_b   1.000
_cell.length_c   1.000
_cell.angle_alpha   90.00
_cell.angle_beta   90.00
_cell.angle_gamma   90.00
#
_symmetry.space_group_name_H-M   'P 1'
#
loop_
_entity.id
_entity.type
_entity.pdbx_description
1 polymer ?
#
loop_
_entity_poly.entity_id
_entity_poly.type
_entity_poly.pdbx_seq_one_letter_code
_entity_poly.pdbx_strand_id
1 'polypeptide(L)' 'MNEQRQRALGVWSMLVVAFLVVGGVLAARNAFDPAFVALYWSPIAGAALVGILPRPWEALPA' A
#
# COMPACT_ATOMS: atom_id res chain seq x y z
N MET A 1 -16.57 -8.50 -11.83
CA MET A 1 -15.24 -9.11 -11.63
C MET A 1 -14.10 -8.17 -12.01
N ASN A 2 -14.11 -7.55 -13.21
CA ASN A 2 -13.06 -6.59 -13.61
C ASN A 2 -13.04 -5.28 -12.82
N GLU A 3 -14.20 -4.68 -12.50
CA GLU A 3 -14.24 -3.39 -11.79
C GLU A 3 -13.71 -3.48 -10.36
N GLN A 4 -14.04 -4.56 -9.64
CA GLN A 4 -13.58 -4.79 -8.27
C GLN A 4 -12.07 -5.00 -8.23
N ARG A 5 -11.54 -5.76 -9.20
CA ARG A 5 -10.10 -5.94 -9.41
C ARG A 5 -9.39 -4.65 -9.82
N GLN A 6 -9.95 -3.86 -10.74
CA GLN A 6 -9.40 -2.57 -11.16
C GLN A 6 -9.40 -1.56 -10.01
N ARG A 7 -10.45 -1.55 -9.19
CA ARG A 7 -10.50 -0.72 -7.97
C ARG A 7 -9.44 -1.15 -6.98
N ALA A 8 -9.29 -2.45 -6.70
CA ALA A 8 -8.25 -2.97 -5.83
C ALA A 8 -6.87 -2.58 -6.36
N LEU A 9 -6.59 -2.84 -7.64
CA LEU A 9 -5.34 -2.45 -8.29
C LEU A 9 -5.06 -0.96 -8.18
N GLY A 10 -6.06 -0.09 -8.41
CA GLY A 10 -5.90 1.35 -8.33
C GLY A 10 -5.53 1.82 -6.92
N VAL A 11 -6.27 1.34 -5.92
CA VAL A 11 -6.02 1.69 -4.51
C VAL A 11 -4.63 1.20 -4.06
N TRP A 12 -4.30 -0.07 -4.30
CA TRP A 12 -3.02 -0.64 -3.88
C TRP A 12 -1.84 -0.04 -4.64
N SER A 13 -1.98 0.24 -5.95
CA SER A 13 -0.94 0.93 -6.72
C SER A 13 -0.68 2.33 -6.17
N MET A 14 -1.73 3.08 -5.84
CA MET A 14 -1.59 4.43 -5.28
C MET A 14 -0.85 4.41 -3.93
N LEU A 15 -1.17 3.45 -3.05
CA LEU A 15 -0.48 3.28 -1.77
C LEU A 15 1.00 2.93 -1.96
N VAL A 16 1.30 1.97 -2.84
CA VAL A 16 2.69 1.61 -3.15
C VAL A 16 3.46 2.79 -3.73
N VAL A 17 2.88 3.55 -4.67
CA VAL A 17 3.54 4.74 -5.24
C VAL A 17 3.81 5.79 -4.16
N ALA A 18 2.85 6.08 -3.29
CA ALA A 18 3.06 7.01 -2.18
C ALA A 18 4.18 6.56 -1.24
N PHE A 19 4.22 5.26 -0.90
CA PHE A 19 5.30 4.67 -0.12
C PHE A 19 6.67 4.83 -0.81
N LEU A 20 6.76 4.54 -2.11
CA LEU A 20 8.00 4.66 -2.87
C LEU A 20 8.48 6.11 -2.97
N VAL A 21 7.57 7.06 -3.15
CA VAL A 21 7.92 8.50 -3.20
C VAL A 21 8.49 8.94 -1.86
N VAL A 22 7.76 8.69 -0.76
CA VAL A 22 8.20 9.13 0.57
C VAL A 22 9.44 8.36 1.00
N GLY A 23 9.40 7.04 0.95
CA GLY A 23 10.53 6.17 1.30
C GLY A 23 11.77 6.46 0.45
N GLY A 24 11.60 6.69 -0.84
CA GLY A 24 12.69 7.08 -1.75
C GLY A 24 13.32 8.42 -1.38
N VAL A 25 12.51 9.42 -1.00
CA VAL A 25 13.03 10.71 -0.50
C VAL A 25 13.78 10.54 0.81
N LEU A 26 13.26 9.76 1.76
CA LEU A 26 13.98 9.48 3.02
C LEU A 26 15.29 8.72 2.77
N ALA A 27 15.28 7.74 1.87
CA ALA A 27 16.46 6.97 1.49
C ALA A 27 17.53 7.85 0.82
N ALA A 28 17.13 8.73 -0.11
CA ALA A 28 18.03 9.67 -0.76
C ALA A 28 18.70 10.66 0.23
N ARG A 29 18.06 10.89 1.38
CA ARG A 29 18.59 11.73 2.47
C ARG A 29 19.35 10.95 3.54
N ASN A 30 19.58 9.64 3.36
CA ASN A 30 20.13 8.74 4.39
C ASN A 30 19.36 8.79 5.72
N ALA A 31 18.06 9.10 5.68
CA ALA A 31 17.19 9.21 6.84
C ALA A 31 16.14 8.08 6.90
N PHE A 32 16.30 7.05 6.08
CA PHE A 32 15.37 5.94 6.03
C PHE A 32 15.51 5.04 7.26
N ASP A 33 14.50 5.03 8.10
CA ASP A 33 14.38 4.13 9.25
C ASP A 33 13.56 2.90 8.88
N PRO A 34 14.03 1.66 9.10
CA PRO A 34 13.24 0.45 8.86
C PRO A 34 11.87 0.43 9.57
N ALA A 35 11.74 1.10 10.72
CA ALA A 35 10.47 1.24 11.45
C ALA A 35 9.41 2.01 10.65
N PHE A 36 9.83 2.89 9.73
CA PHE A 36 8.90 3.59 8.82
C PHE A 36 8.05 2.62 8.01
N VAL A 37 8.62 1.49 7.56
CA VAL A 37 7.88 0.48 6.78
C VAL A 37 6.73 -0.08 7.59
N ALA A 38 7.00 -0.49 8.83
CA ALA A 38 5.99 -1.01 9.73
C ALA A 38 4.93 0.04 10.05
N LEU A 39 5.35 1.26 10.39
CA LEU A 39 4.44 2.36 10.73
C LEU A 39 3.54 2.77 9.56
N TYR A 40 4.08 2.78 8.34
CA TYR A 40 3.32 3.11 7.14
C TYR A 40 2.29 2.03 6.81
N TRP A 41 2.70 0.75 6.82
CA TRP A 41 1.84 -0.35 6.37
C TRP A 41 0.87 -0.86 7.44
N SER A 42 1.15 -0.70 8.72
CA SER A 42 0.29 -1.21 9.81
C SER A 42 -1.16 -0.69 9.78
N PRO A 43 -1.43 0.62 9.69
CA PRO A 43 -2.81 1.11 9.58
C PRO A 43 -3.50 0.69 8.27
N ILE A 44 -2.75 0.59 7.17
CA ILE A 44 -3.26 0.14 5.87
C ILE A 44 -3.70 -1.33 5.94
N ALA A 45 -2.86 -2.19 6.53
CA ALA A 45 -3.17 -3.60 6.75
C ALA A 45 -4.41 -3.75 7.65
N GLY A 46 -4.47 -2.97 8.73
CA GLY A 46 -5.65 -2.92 9.61
C GLY A 46 -6.93 -2.55 8.85
N ALA A 47 -6.88 -1.49 8.04
CA ALA A 47 -8.02 -1.03 7.23
C ALA A 47 -8.47 -2.07 6.18
N ALA A 48 -7.55 -2.84 5.61
CA ALA A 48 -7.89 -3.95 4.72
C ALA A 48 -8.55 -5.13 5.47
N LEU A 49 -8.11 -5.44 6.69
CA LEU A 49 -8.68 -6.52 7.51
C LEU A 49 -10.10 -6.21 7.97
N VAL A 50 -10.41 -4.97 8.33
CA VAL A 50 -11.77 -4.55 8.74
C VAL A 50 -12.70 -4.25 7.56
N GLY A 51 -12.21 -4.39 6.31
CA GLY A 51 -13.02 -4.22 5.10
C GLY A 51 -13.24 -2.77 4.65
N ILE A 52 -12.47 -1.81 5.19
CA ILE A 52 -12.47 -0.41 4.72
C ILE A 52 -11.78 -0.32 3.36
N LEU A 53 -10.64 -1.00 3.22
CA LEU A 53 -9.89 -1.10 1.96
C LEU A 53 -10.23 -2.40 1.23
N PRO A 54 -10.19 -2.40 -0.12
CA PRO A 54 -10.30 -3.64 -0.89
C PRO A 54 -9.16 -4.58 -0.53
N ARG A 55 -9.44 -5.89 -0.50
CA ARG A 55 -8.46 -6.89 -0.10
C ARG A 55 -7.35 -6.98 -1.14
N PRO A 56 -6.07 -7.13 -0.74
CA PRO A 56 -4.95 -7.10 -1.68
C PRO A 56 -5.00 -8.25 -2.69
N TRP A 57 -5.52 -9.43 -2.30
CA TRP A 57 -5.67 -10.57 -3.20
C TRP A 57 -6.77 -10.40 -4.25
N GLU A 58 -7.66 -9.41 -4.12
CA GLU A 58 -8.64 -9.08 -5.17
C GLU A 58 -7.97 -8.42 -6.40
N ALA A 59 -6.75 -7.93 -6.25
CA ALA A 59 -5.95 -7.39 -7.36
C ALA A 59 -5.30 -8.49 -8.22
N LEU A 60 -5.12 -9.69 -7.65
CA LEU A 60 -4.42 -10.79 -8.31
C LEU A 60 -5.31 -11.46 -9.38
N PRO A 61 -4.75 -11.89 -10.52
CA PRO A 61 -5.46 -12.80 -11.41
C PRO A 61 -5.76 -14.12 -10.68
N ALA A 62 -6.90 -14.72 -10.99
CA ALA A 62 -7.31 -16.04 -10.50
C ALA A 62 -6.41 -17.15 -11.04
#